data_AF-A0A2E9UMP0-F1
#
_entry.id   AF-A0A2E9UMP0-F1
#
_cell.length_a   1.000
_cell.length_b   1.000
_cell.length_c   1.000
_cell.angle_alpha   90.00
_cell.angle_beta   90.00
_cell.angle_gamma   90.00
#
_symmetry.space_group_name_H-M   'P 1'
#
loop_
_entity.id
_entity.type
_entity.pdbx_description
1 polymer ?
#
loop_
_entity_poly.entity_id
_entity_poly.type
_entity_poly.pdbx_seq_one_letter_code
_entity_poly.pdbx_strand_id
1 'polypeptide(L)' 'MALQPGIPAPDFTLNTHLGSITLSDLRGKVVVVGFHPASFTGG' A
#
# COMPACT_ATOMS: atom_id res chain seq x y z
N MET A 1 6.36 15.92 -2.38
CA MET A 1 5.44 16.09 -3.53
C MET A 1 4.33 15.06 -3.36
N ALA A 2 3.05 15.44 -3.46
CA ALA A 2 1.94 14.49 -3.28
C ALA A 2 1.70 13.68 -4.57
N LEU A 3 1.23 12.43 -4.43
CA LEU A 3 0.81 11.61 -5.58
C LEU A 3 -0.27 12.34 -6.39
N GLN A 4 -0.18 12.23 -7.72
CA GLN A 4 -1.14 12.80 -8.66
C GLN A 4 -1.73 11.70 -9.55
N PRO A 5 -2.97 11.85 -10.03
CA PRO A 5 -3.54 10.93 -11.01
C PRO A 5 -2.66 10.80 -12.27
N GLY A 6 -2.57 9.59 -12.82
CA GLY A 6 -1.78 9.30 -14.04
C GLY A 6 -0.29 9.04 -13.79
N ILE A 7 0.24 9.35 -12.59
CA ILE A 7 1.60 8.96 -12.21
C ILE A 7 1.63 7.44 -11.93
N PRO A 8 2.63 6.69 -12.45
CA PRO A 8 2.82 5.30 -12.08
C PRO A 8 2.89 5.13 -10.56
N ALA A 9 2.18 4.13 -10.03
CA ALA A 9 2.24 3.83 -8.60
C ALA A 9 3.71 3.54 -8.19
N PRO A 10 4.20 4.13 -7.09
CA PRO A 10 5.56 3.88 -6.61
C PRO A 10 5.69 2.42 -6.22
N ASP A 11 6.80 1.79 -6.59
CA ASP A 11 7.07 0.42 -6.16
C ASP A 11 7.78 0.42 -4.81
N PHE A 12 7.32 -0.44 -3.91
CA PHE A 12 7.90 -0.61 -2.59
C PHE A 12 7.57 -1.99 -2.03
N THR A 13 8.40 -2.44 -1.10
CA THR A 13 8.20 -3.68 -0.33
C THR A 13 7.91 -3.32 1.12
N LEU A 14 6.82 -3.87 1.67
CA LEU A 14 6.46 -3.72 3.08
C LEU A 14 6.55 -5.06 3.81
N ASN A 15 6.93 -5.00 5.08
CA ASN A 15 6.75 -6.12 6.00
C ASN A 15 5.31 -6.09 6.55
N THR A 16 4.72 -7.27 6.66
CA THR A 16 3.37 -7.50 7.16
C THR A 16 3.40 -8.60 8.23
N HIS A 17 2.24 -8.87 8.85
CA HIS A 17 2.11 -9.97 9.79
C HIS A 17 2.14 -11.37 9.13
N LEU A 18 2.12 -11.47 7.80
CA LEU A 18 2.18 -12.73 7.03
C LEU A 18 3.49 -12.90 6.24
N GLY A 19 4.45 -11.98 6.37
CA GLY A 19 5.67 -11.94 5.56
C GLY A 19 5.82 -10.60 4.85
N SER A 20 6.61 -10.55 3.78
CA SER A 20 6.81 -9.34 2.96
C SER A 20 5.93 -9.33 1.72
N ILE A 21 5.60 -8.14 1.23
CA ILE A 21 4.84 -7.95 -0.01
C ILE A 21 5.44 -6.80 -0.81
N THR A 22 5.59 -6.97 -2.13
CA THR A 22 6.00 -5.91 -3.05
C THR A 22 4.80 -5.47 -3.87
N LEU A 23 4.60 -4.15 -4.03
CA LEU A 23 3.42 -3.63 -4.72
C LEU A 23 3.34 -4.08 -6.19
N SER A 24 4.48 -4.14 -6.88
CA SER A 24 4.54 -4.58 -8.28
C SER A 24 4.13 -6.05 -8.51
N ASP A 25 4.22 -6.91 -7.49
CA ASP A 25 3.77 -8.31 -7.57
C ASP A 25 2.25 -8.41 -7.71
N LEU A 26 1.50 -7.36 -7.35
CA LEU A 26 0.03 -7.31 -7.42
C LEU A 26 -0.52 -6.74 -8.74
N ARG A 27 0.35 -6.42 -9.72
CA ARG A 27 -0.07 -5.89 -11.02
C ARG A 27 -1.03 -6.84 -11.75
N GLY A 28 -1.88 -6.27 -12.61
CA GLY A 28 -2.95 -7.00 -13.30
C GLY A 28 -4.25 -7.10 -12.49
N LYS A 29 -4.28 -6.54 -11.28
CA LYS A 29 -5.48 -6.37 -10.44
C LYS A 29 -5.72 -4.89 -10.17
N VAL A 30 -6.95 -4.54 -9.80
CA VAL A 30 -7.24 -3.23 -9.18
C VAL A 30 -6.81 -3.32 -7.72
N VAL A 31 -5.90 -2.43 -7.30
CA VAL A 31 -5.30 -2.42 -5.96
C VAL A 31 -5.60 -1.08 -5.28
N VAL A 32 -6.05 -1.13 -4.03
CA VAL A 32 -6.29 0.04 -3.18
C VAL A 32 -5.40 -0.06 -1.95
N VAL A 33 -4.64 1.01 -1.66
CA VAL A 33 -3.75 1.08 -0.49
C VAL A 33 -4.29 2.11 0.49
N GLY A 34 -4.48 1.72 1.76
CA GLY A 34 -4.94 2.59 2.84
C GLY A 34 -3.98 2.56 4.02
N PHE A 35 -3.77 3.72 4.63
CA PHE A 35 -2.98 3.87 5.86
C PHE A 35 -3.91 4.33 6.99
N HIS A 36 -3.69 3.81 8.19
CA HIS A 36 -4.39 4.25 9.39
C HIS A 36 -3.36 4.68 10.46
N PRO A 37 -3.72 5.58 11.40
CA PRO A 37 -2.76 6.14 12.35
C PRO A 37 -2.15 5.11 13.30
N ALA A 38 -2.99 4.26 13.89
CA ALA A 38 -2.60 3.16 14.75
C ALA A 38 -3.75 2.14 14.89
N SER A 39 -3.40 0.90 15.23
CA SER A 39 -4.37 -0.15 15.58
C SER A 39 -4.97 0.09 16.97
N PHE A 40 -6.15 -0.48 17.23
CA PHE A 40 -6.84 -0.43 18.55
C PHE A 40 -7.18 0.98 19.05
N THR A 41 -7.50 1.90 18.13
CA THR A 41 -7.83 3.31 18.43
C THR A 41 -9.33 3.62 18.42
N GLY A 42 -10.20 2.59 18.37
CA GLY A 42 -11.64 2.75 18.46
C GLY A 42 -12.13 2.82 19.92
N GLY A 43 -12.94 3.83 20.23
CA GLY A 43 -13.64 4.00 21.51
C GLY A 43 -15.12 3.67 21.40
#